data_AF-A0A840BK35-F1
#
_entry.id   AF-A0A840BK35-F1
#
_cell.length_a   1.000
_cell.length_b   1.000
_cell.length_c   1.000
_cell.angle_alpha   90.00
_cell.angle_beta   90.00
_cell.angle_gamma   90.00
#
_symmetry.space_group_name_H-M   'P 1'
#
loop_
_entity.id
_entity.type
_entity.pdbx_description
1 polymer ?
#
loop_
_entity_poly.entity_id
_entity_poly.type
_entity_poly.pdbx_seq_one_letter_code
_entity_poly.pdbx_strand_id
1 'polypeptide(L)' 'MNDTFDSVTSLRARLDALLAEHRDLDEAISRLVELPPTDDLLIRRLKKRKLFVKDRILMIERMIEPDVPA' A
#
# COMPACT_ATOMS: atom_id res chain seq x y z
N MET A 1 0.37 -10.30 -29.86
CA MET A 1 -0.20 -9.27 -28.97
C MET A 1 -0.50 -9.91 -27.62
N ASN A 2 0.55 -10.20 -26.83
CA ASN A 2 0.43 -10.78 -25.47
C ASN A 2 0.88 -9.81 -24.38
N ASP A 3 1.62 -8.75 -24.74
CA ASP A 3 2.32 -7.87 -23.81
C ASP A 3 1.38 -7.06 -22.88
N THR A 4 0.17 -6.74 -23.33
CA THR A 4 -0.80 -6.00 -22.51
C THR A 4 -1.36 -6.85 -21.36
N PHE A 5 -1.63 -8.13 -21.61
CA PHE A 5 -2.20 -9.03 -20.60
C PHE A 5 -1.17 -9.37 -19.50
N ASP A 6 0.08 -9.57 -19.90
CA ASP A 6 1.19 -9.83 -18.98
C ASP A 6 1.48 -8.60 -18.09
N SER A 7 1.36 -7.39 -18.64
CA SER A 7 1.48 -6.13 -17.90
C SER A 7 0.37 -5.95 -16.86
N VAL A 8 -0.90 -6.18 -17.23
CA VAL A 8 -2.04 -6.07 -16.28
C VAL A 8 -1.93 -7.12 -15.17
N THR A 9 -1.53 -8.34 -15.51
CA THR A 9 -1.32 -9.41 -14.53
C THR A 9 -0.19 -9.06 -13.55
N SER A 10 0.91 -8.49 -14.06
CA SER A 10 2.01 -7.98 -13.24
C SER A 10 1.58 -6.82 -12.33
N LEU A 11 0.77 -5.89 -12.83
CA LEU A 11 0.21 -4.79 -12.03
C LEU A 11 -0.70 -5.29 -10.90
N ARG A 12 -1.55 -6.29 -11.17
CA ARG A 12 -2.40 -6.93 -10.14
C ARG A 12 -1.58 -7.62 -9.06
N ALA A 13 -0.57 -8.41 -9.44
CA ALA A 13 0.33 -9.04 -8.46
C ALA A 13 1.06 -8.00 -7.58
N ARG A 14 1.45 -6.88 -8.18
CA ARG A 14 2.06 -5.75 -7.44
C ARG A 14 1.05 -5.05 -6.53
N LEU A 15 -0.20 -4.89 -6.97
CA LEU A 15 -1.28 -4.34 -6.16
C LEU A 15 -1.52 -5.20 -4.92
N ASP A 16 -1.62 -6.52 -5.08
CA ASP A 16 -1.82 -7.46 -3.97
C ASP A 16 -0.67 -7.38 -2.95
N ALA A 17 0.57 -7.30 -3.43
CA ALA A 17 1.74 -7.12 -2.56
C ALA A 17 1.71 -5.80 -1.77
N LEU A 18 1.29 -4.70 -2.41
CA LEU A 18 1.16 -3.41 -1.73
C LEU A 18 0.01 -3.38 -0.73
N LEU A 19 -1.12 -4.04 -1.03
CA LEU A 19 -2.25 -4.19 -0.11
C LEU A 19 -1.83 -4.98 1.15
N ALA A 20 -1.08 -6.08 0.96
CA ALA A 20 -0.51 -6.83 2.06
C ALA A 20 0.45 -5.96 2.90
N GLU A 21 1.40 -5.27 2.26
CA GLU A 21 2.32 -4.35 2.97
C GLU A 21 1.56 -3.26 3.74
N HIS A 22 0.51 -2.68 3.15
CA HIS A 22 -0.30 -1.65 3.79
C HIS A 22 -0.99 -2.19 5.06
N ARG A 23 -1.53 -3.41 5.00
CA ARG A 23 -2.15 -4.08 6.16
C ARG A 23 -1.11 -4.37 7.24
N ASP A 24 0.05 -4.90 6.87
CA ASP A 24 1.13 -5.20 7.82
C ASP A 24 1.60 -3.93 8.54
N LEU A 25 1.72 -2.82 7.81
CA LEU A 25 2.05 -1.51 8.40
C LEU A 25 0.98 -1.03 9.38
N ASP A 26 -0.29 -1.26 9.09
CA ASP A 26 -1.39 -0.90 9.98
C ASP A 26 -1.35 -1.72 11.28
N GLU A 27 -1.19 -3.04 11.16
CA GLU A 27 -1.07 -3.93 12.32
C GLU A 27 0.16 -3.59 13.17
N ALA A 28 1.30 -3.30 12.54
CA ALA A 28 2.52 -2.88 13.24
C ALA A 28 2.33 -1.55 13.99
N ILE A 29 1.67 -0.56 13.37
CA ILE A 29 1.38 0.72 14.02
C ILE A 29 0.45 0.51 15.22
N SER A 30 -0.62 -0.28 15.08
CA SER A 30 -1.57 -0.53 16.17
C SER A 30 -0.87 -1.17 17.37
N ARG A 31 -0.04 -2.20 17.15
CA ARG A 31 0.74 -2.85 18.22
C ARG A 31 1.71 -1.89 18.90
N LEU A 32 2.39 -1.02 18.15
CA LEU A 32 3.34 -0.05 18.70
C LEU A 32 2.67 1.05 19.52
N VAL A 33 1.41 1.40 19.21
CA VAL A 33 0.64 2.38 19.97
C VAL A 33 0.16 1.81 21.31
N GLU A 34 -0.12 0.50 21.36
CA GLU A 34 -0.60 -0.19 22.56
C GLU A 34 0.50 -0.48 23.60
N LEU A 35 1.78 -0.40 23.22
CA LEU A 35 2.93 -0.76 24.07
C LEU A 35 3.70 0.49 24.55
N PRO A 36 3.63 0.85 25.84
CA PRO A 36 4.45 1.91 26.43
C PRO A 36 5.89 1.46 26.76
N PRO A 37 6.89 2.36 26.71
CA PRO A 37 6.80 3.72 26.18
C PRO A 37 6.67 3.71 24.65
N THR A 38 5.80 4.55 24.10
CA THR A 38 5.58 4.64 22.66
C THR A 38 6.76 5.32 21.97
N ASP A 39 7.30 4.68 20.92
CA ASP A 39 8.27 5.31 20.02
C ASP A 39 7.56 6.15 18.96
N ASP A 40 7.24 7.39 19.32
CA ASP A 40 6.52 8.32 18.45
C ASP A 40 7.24 8.59 17.12
N LEU A 41 8.58 8.56 17.11
CA LEU A 41 9.35 8.78 15.89
C LEU A 41 9.18 7.60 14.93
N LEU A 42 9.26 6.37 15.45
CA LEU A 42 9.00 5.16 14.68
C LEU A 42 7.57 5.14 14.15
N ILE A 43 6.57 5.44 14.99
CA ILE A 43 5.16 5.50 14.59
C ILE A 43 4.96 6.52 13.46
N ARG A 44 5.55 7.72 13.55
CA ARG A 44 5.49 8.73 12.49
C ARG A 44 6.11 8.24 11.18
N ARG A 45 7.25 7.54 11.23
CA ARG A 45 7.90 6.96 10.04
C ARG A 45 7.04 5.88 9.39
N LEU A 46 6.45 5.00 10.19
CA LEU A 46 5.55 3.94 9.69
C LEU A 46 4.28 4.52 9.06
N LYS A 47 3.67 5.53 9.69
CA LYS A 47 2.51 6.25 9.10
C LYS A 47 2.85 6.89 7.76
N LYS A 48 4.03 7.51 7.65
CA LYS A 48 4.52 8.09 6.38
C LYS A 48 4.70 7.02 5.30
N ARG A 49 5.27 5.85 5.67
CA ARG A 49 5.40 4.72 4.75
C ARG A 49 4.04 4.18 4.32
N LYS A 50 3.10 4.02 5.26
CA LYS A 50 1.72 3.58 4.99
C LYS A 50 1.01 4.51 4.00
N LEU A 51 1.17 5.82 4.16
CA LEU A 51 0.62 6.81 3.22
C LEU A 51 1.21 6.64 1.82
N PHE A 52 2.53 6.49 1.70
CA PHE A 52 3.18 6.25 0.41
C PHE A 52 2.72 4.96 -0.27
N VAL A 53 2.55 3.87 0.50
CA VAL A 53 2.01 2.61 -0.02
C VAL A 53 0.57 2.80 -0.53
N LYS A 54 -0.28 3.51 0.23
CA LYS A 54 -1.64 3.86 -0.18
C LYS A 54 -1.66 4.66 -1.48
N ASP A 55 -0.80 5.66 -1.63
CA ASP A 55 -0.73 6.47 -2.85
C ASP A 55 -0.34 5.62 -4.08
N ARG A 56 0.54 4.62 -3.90
CA ARG A 56 0.92 3.68 -4.96
C ARG A 56 -0.18 2.69 -5.31
N ILE A 57 -0.94 2.23 -4.32
CA ILE A 57 -2.14 1.40 -4.54
C ILE A 57 -3.10 2.14 -5.46
N LEU A 58 -3.46 3.38 -5.11
CA LEU A 58 -4.34 4.23 -5.91
C LEU A 58 -3.81 4.47 -7.33
N MET A 59 -2.49 4.66 -7.48
CA MET A 59 -1.88 4.82 -8.80
C MET A 59 -2.03 3.55 -9.65
N ILE A 60 -1.78 2.37 -9.08
CA ILE A 60 -1.89 1.09 -9.81
C ILE A 60 -3.36 0.75 -10.11
N GLU A 61 -4.27 0.99 -9.17
CA GLU A 61 -5.71 0.81 -9.39
C GLU A 61 -6.18 1.64 -10.58
N ARG A 62 -5.78 2.92 -10.67
CA ARG A 62 -6.08 3.80 -11.82
C ARG A 62 -5.44 3.33 -13.14
N MET A 63 -4.34 2.60 -13.08
CA MET A 63 -3.72 2.02 -14.29
C MET A 63 -4.44 0.75 -14.76
N ILE A 64 -5.02 -0.03 -13.83
CA ILE A 64 -5.80 -1.23 -14.14
C ILE A 64 -7.22 -0.86 -14.57
N GLU A 65 -7.83 0.13 -13.92
CA GLU A 65 -9.18 0.64 -14.16
C GLU A 65 -9.13 2.15 -14.39
N PRO A 66 -8.87 2.61 -15.63
CA PRO A 66 -8.71 4.04 -15.94
C PRO A 66 -10.01 4.84 -15.86
N ASP A 67 -11.17 4.19 -15.65
CA ASP A 67 -12.50 4.79 -15.81
C ASP A 67 -13.20 5.16 -14.48
N VAL A 68 -12.44 5.29 -13.39
CA VAL A 68 -12.97 5.78 -12.10
C VAL A 68 -12.75 7.29 -12.00
N PRO A 69 -13.77 8.13 -12.22
CA PRO A 69 -13.64 9.58 -12.00
C PRO A 69 -13.48 9.83 -10.49
N ALA A 70 -12.43 10.59 -10.15
CA ALA A 70 -12.11 11.01 -8.78
C ALA A 70 -13.10 12.06 -8.23
#